data_AF-A0A9C6W6N6-F1
#
_entry.id   AF-A0A9C6W6N6-F1
#
_cell.length_a   1.000
_cell.length_b   1.000
_cell.length_c   1.000
_cell.angle_alpha   90.00
_cell.angle_beta   90.00
_cell.angle_gamma   90.00
#
_symmetry.space_group_name_H-M   'P 1'
#
loop_
_entity.id
_entity.type
_entity.pdbx_description
1 polymer ?
#
loop_
_entity_poly.entity_id
_entity_poly.type
_entity_poly.pdbx_seq_one_letter_code
_entity_poly.pdbx_strand_id
1 'polypeptide(L)'
;MVHITMGSFVVVQVARVVHIGTLEVVIEQSSLIGATILMIIKHGNYILNAEKLKSLLNDMSEDWAIDRLKQEFSIMTTYANRGSILAMFYFVNACICAFLFLQLPWTMRLVHLIKPHNTSPPMLYTVPAYYFVEDDLKYYYYIQIYLGLAIYVVLIVFISCDTCYMVLVQHACGLLTVAGYRFKNAINEFSFNTKISEKKVKETYDRVRFSIQGHQRAIMSVLASVSNCYNQGQL
;
A
#
# COMPACT_ATOMS: atom_id res chain seq x y z
N MET A 1 1.43 -13.30 13.71
CA MET A 1 2.61 -13.72 12.93
C MET A 1 3.34 -12.52 12.34
N VAL A 2 2.74 -11.75 11.41
CA VAL A 2 3.40 -10.62 10.71
C VAL A 2 3.98 -9.56 11.66
N HIS A 3 3.27 -9.18 12.72
CA HIS A 3 3.78 -8.24 13.73
C HIS A 3 5.04 -8.74 14.46
N ILE A 4 5.08 -10.03 14.78
CA ILE A 4 6.22 -10.65 15.44
C ILE A 4 7.42 -10.62 14.50
N THR A 5 7.20 -10.95 13.22
CA THR A 5 8.22 -10.88 12.16
C THR A 5 8.74 -9.44 11.99
N MET A 6 7.85 -8.44 11.86
CA MET A 6 8.25 -7.03 11.73
C MET A 6 9.01 -6.52 12.96
N GLY A 7 8.52 -6.83 14.17
CA GLY A 7 9.19 -6.44 15.41
C GLY A 7 10.57 -7.07 15.54
N SER A 8 10.69 -8.37 15.25
CA SER A 8 11.98 -9.07 15.26
C SER A 8 12.97 -8.47 14.25
N PHE A 9 12.49 -8.04 13.08
CA PHE A 9 13.31 -7.40 12.06
C PHE A 9 13.90 -6.06 12.55
N VAL A 10 13.09 -5.23 13.21
CA VAL A 10 13.55 -3.95 13.80
C VAL A 10 14.62 -4.20 14.85
N VAL A 11 14.38 -5.15 15.76
CA VAL A 11 15.32 -5.46 16.86
C VAL A 11 16.70 -5.84 16.32
N VAL A 12 16.75 -6.68 15.30
CA VAL A 12 18.01 -7.18 14.71
C VAL A 12 18.75 -6.07 13.95
N GLN A 13 18.05 -5.11 13.32
CA GLN A 13 18.68 -3.92 12.72
C GLN A 13 19.21 -2.95 13.77
N VAL A 14 18.40 -2.63 14.79
CA VAL A 14 18.79 -1.71 15.87
C VAL A 14 19.98 -2.28 16.65
N ALA A 15 19.98 -3.59 16.92
CA ALA A 15 21.11 -4.27 17.56
C ALA A 15 22.40 -4.12 16.76
N ARG A 16 22.37 -4.23 15.43
CA ARG A 16 23.55 -3.99 14.57
C ARG A 16 24.06 -2.56 14.67
N VAL A 17 23.15 -1.58 14.66
CA VAL A 17 23.51 -0.16 14.80
C VAL A 17 24.17 0.10 16.16
N VAL A 18 23.60 -0.44 17.24
CA VAL A 18 24.14 -0.28 18.60
C VAL A 18 25.49 -0.98 18.77
N HIS A 19 25.66 -2.17 18.19
CA HIS A 19 26.88 -2.96 18.37
C HIS A 19 28.06 -2.47 17.51
N ILE A 20 27.81 -2.01 16.28
CA ILE A 20 28.89 -1.56 15.37
C ILE A 20 29.15 -0.05 15.54
N GLY A 21 28.09 0.75 15.71
CA GLY A 21 28.19 2.17 16.07
C GLY A 21 28.83 3.10 15.02
N THR A 22 29.12 2.64 13.80
CA THR A 22 29.75 3.47 12.75
C THR A 22 28.72 4.26 11.95
N LEU A 23 29.10 5.46 11.51
CA LEU A 23 28.24 6.38 10.76
C LEU A 23 27.80 5.78 9.42
N GLU A 24 28.67 5.01 8.76
CA GLU A 24 28.33 4.25 7.53
C GLU A 24 27.22 3.22 7.77
N VAL A 25 27.28 2.46 8.87
CA VAL A 25 26.25 1.46 9.22
C VAL A 25 24.94 2.14 9.60
N VAL A 26 25.00 3.29 10.29
CA VAL A 26 23.80 4.09 10.59
C VAL A 26 23.11 4.55 9.31
N ILE A 27 23.87 5.09 8.35
CA ILE A 27 23.32 5.54 7.07
C ILE A 27 22.73 4.35 6.30
N GLU A 28 23.45 3.24 6.20
CA GLU A 28 22.99 2.03 5.52
C GLU A 28 21.65 1.53 6.10
N GLN A 29 21.56 1.46 7.44
CA GLN A 29 20.41 0.91 8.15
C GLN A 29 19.23 1.88 8.30
N SER A 30 19.46 3.18 8.19
CA SER A 30 18.42 4.20 8.33
C SER A 30 17.25 3.99 7.37
N SER A 31 17.56 3.62 6.12
CA SER A 31 16.57 3.36 5.07
C SER A 31 15.66 2.18 5.42
N LEU A 32 16.22 1.09 5.94
CA LEU A 32 15.52 -0.14 6.33
C LEU A 32 14.67 0.06 7.59
N ILE A 33 15.21 0.77 8.58
CA ILE A 33 14.48 1.11 9.82
C ILE A 33 13.29 2.00 9.48
N GLY A 34 13.51 3.06 8.69
CA GLY A 34 12.45 3.97 8.26
C GLY A 34 11.34 3.24 7.48
N ALA A 35 11.72 2.38 6.53
CA ALA A 35 10.77 1.55 5.80
C ALA A 35 9.95 0.65 6.75
N THR A 36 10.60 0.02 7.73
CA THR A 36 9.92 -0.88 8.68
C THR A 36 8.96 -0.12 9.61
N ILE A 37 9.32 1.08 10.07
CA ILE A 37 8.44 1.94 10.86
C ILE A 37 7.20 2.33 10.05
N LEU A 38 7.38 2.78 8.80
CA LEU A 38 6.27 3.12 7.92
C LEU A 38 5.33 1.92 7.70
N MET A 39 5.92 0.74 7.53
CA MET A 39 5.19 -0.52 7.40
C MET A 39 4.37 -0.84 8.66
N ILE A 40 4.96 -0.72 9.85
CA ILE A 40 4.24 -0.92 11.12
C ILE A 40 3.07 0.06 11.26
N ILE A 41 3.31 1.35 11.00
CA ILE A 41 2.26 2.39 11.08
C ILE A 41 1.11 2.06 10.13
N LYS A 42 1.42 1.75 8.87
CA LYS A 42 0.43 1.44 7.84
C LYS A 42 -0.38 0.19 8.19
N HIS A 43 0.28 -0.87 8.61
CA HIS A 43 -0.40 -2.11 8.98
C HIS A 43 -1.24 -1.93 10.25
N GLY A 44 -0.73 -1.18 11.24
CA GLY A 44 -1.47 -0.78 12.42
C GLY A 44 -2.74 0.00 12.07
N ASN A 45 -2.65 0.97 11.16
CA ASN A 45 -3.81 1.70 10.66
C ASN A 45 -4.86 0.79 10.01
N TYR A 46 -4.42 -0.21 9.24
CA TYR A 46 -5.31 -1.20 8.63
C TYR A 46 -6.08 -2.02 9.67
N ILE A 47 -5.41 -2.42 10.76
CA ILE A 47 -6.01 -3.20 11.84
C ILE A 47 -6.97 -2.33 12.66
N LEU A 48 -6.54 -1.14 13.06
CA LEU A 48 -7.36 -0.20 13.83
C LEU A 48 -8.62 0.22 13.08
N ASN A 49 -8.55 0.30 11.75
CA ASN A 49 -9.67 0.67 10.90
C ASN A 49 -10.31 -0.53 10.18
N ALA A 50 -10.11 -1.76 10.67
CA ALA A 50 -10.59 -2.98 10.00
C ALA A 50 -12.12 -2.99 9.79
N GLU A 51 -12.89 -2.55 10.79
CA GLU A 51 -14.36 -2.45 10.67
C GLU A 51 -14.78 -1.43 9.61
N LYS A 52 -14.07 -0.30 9.53
CA LYS A 52 -14.32 0.72 8.50
C LYS A 52 -13.97 0.19 7.11
N LEU A 53 -12.85 -0.52 6.96
CA LEU A 53 -12.47 -1.16 5.71
C LEU A 53 -13.53 -2.19 5.27
N LYS A 54 -13.98 -3.03 6.20
CA LYS A 54 -15.03 -4.01 5.94
C LYS A 54 -16.34 -3.35 5.49
N SER A 55 -16.75 -2.26 6.15
CA SER A 55 -17.89 -1.45 5.73
C SER A 55 -17.73 -0.95 4.29
N LEU A 56 -16.57 -0.36 3.95
CA LEU A 56 -16.32 0.14 2.60
C LEU A 56 -16.35 -0.96 1.53
N LEU A 57 -15.88 -2.17 1.85
CA LEU A 57 -15.97 -3.32 0.94
C LEU A 57 -17.40 -3.82 0.76
N ASN A 58 -18.20 -3.82 1.82
CA ASN A 58 -19.63 -4.14 1.74
C ASN A 58 -20.37 -3.09 0.91
N ASP A 59 -20.15 -1.80 1.16
CA ASP A 59 -20.73 -0.69 0.38
C ASP A 59 -20.39 -0.82 -1.11
N MET A 60 -19.12 -1.16 -1.41
CA MET A 60 -18.69 -1.44 -2.79
C MET A 60 -19.47 -2.61 -3.39
N SER A 61 -19.62 -3.72 -2.66
CA SER A 61 -20.37 -4.88 -3.13
C SER A 61 -21.85 -4.53 -3.40
N GLU A 62 -22.47 -3.75 -2.52
CA GLU A 62 -23.84 -3.27 -2.68
C GLU A 62 -23.96 -2.35 -3.90
N ASP A 63 -23.00 -1.45 -4.12
CA ASP A 63 -22.96 -0.56 -5.28
C ASP A 63 -22.95 -1.31 -6.61
N TRP A 64 -22.29 -2.47 -6.66
CA TRP A 64 -22.26 -3.35 -7.83
C TRP A 64 -23.56 -4.12 -8.04
N ALA A 65 -24.35 -4.35 -6.98
CA ALA A 65 -25.64 -5.02 -7.07
C ALA A 65 -26.77 -4.09 -7.53
N ILE A 66 -26.57 -2.77 -7.47
CA ILE A 66 -27.55 -1.78 -7.96
C ILE A 66 -27.75 -1.97 -9.47
N ASP A 67 -29.00 -2.11 -9.90
CA ASP A 67 -29.37 -2.08 -11.31
C ASP A 67 -29.16 -0.67 -11.88
N ARG A 68 -28.24 -0.56 -12.85
CA ARG A 68 -27.77 0.71 -13.43
C ARG A 68 -27.97 0.71 -14.93
N LEU A 69 -28.09 1.91 -15.50
CA LEU A 69 -28.08 2.10 -16.95
C LEU A 69 -26.80 1.52 -17.56
N LYS A 70 -26.89 0.95 -18.76
CA LYS A 70 -25.76 0.32 -19.46
C LYS A 70 -24.55 1.25 -19.58
N GLN A 71 -24.76 2.55 -19.80
CA GLN A 71 -23.66 3.53 -19.85
C GLN A 71 -22.97 3.70 -18.49
N GLU A 72 -23.73 3.76 -17.40
CA GLU A 72 -23.19 3.90 -16.04
C GLU A 72 -22.41 2.66 -15.61
N PHE A 73 -22.93 1.47 -15.94
CA PHE A 73 -22.23 0.20 -15.70
C PHE A 73 -20.93 0.11 -16.51
N SER A 74 -20.92 0.58 -17.76
CA SER A 74 -19.72 0.66 -18.59
C SER A 74 -18.66 1.60 -18.00
N ILE A 75 -19.08 2.73 -17.42
CA ILE A 75 -18.17 3.64 -16.71
C ILE A 75 -17.55 2.92 -15.50
N MET A 76 -18.38 2.32 -14.65
CA MET A 76 -17.89 1.58 -13.47
C MET A 76 -16.91 0.46 -13.85
N THR A 77 -17.25 -0.33 -14.86
CA THR A 77 -16.39 -1.43 -15.36
C THR A 77 -15.05 -0.92 -15.86
N THR A 78 -15.03 0.25 -16.51
CA THR A 78 -13.78 0.87 -16.98
C THR A 78 -12.85 1.21 -15.81
N TYR A 79 -13.37 1.82 -14.75
CA TYR A 79 -12.59 2.13 -13.55
C TYR A 79 -12.16 0.88 -12.78
N ALA A 80 -13.04 -0.13 -12.68
CA ALA A 80 -12.70 -1.41 -12.07
C ALA A 80 -11.55 -2.11 -12.80
N ASN A 81 -11.60 -2.15 -14.14
CA ASN A 81 -10.53 -2.74 -14.95
C ASN A 81 -9.22 -1.96 -14.81
N ARG A 82 -9.28 -0.62 -14.79
CA ARG A 82 -8.09 0.21 -14.52
C ARG A 82 -7.49 -0.07 -13.15
N GLY A 83 -8.32 -0.21 -12.11
CA GLY A 83 -7.87 -0.59 -10.77
C GLY A 83 -7.22 -1.96 -10.72
N SER A 84 -7.81 -2.95 -11.39
CA SER A 84 -7.25 -4.30 -11.49
C SER A 84 -5.89 -4.31 -12.21
N ILE A 85 -5.76 -3.60 -13.34
CA ILE A 85 -4.50 -3.49 -14.08
C ILE A 85 -3.42 -2.80 -13.24
N LEU A 86 -3.76 -1.70 -12.55
CA LEU A 86 -2.83 -1.00 -11.66
C LEU A 86 -2.37 -1.89 -10.51
N ALA A 87 -3.30 -2.61 -9.86
CA ALA A 87 -3.00 -3.55 -8.79
C ALA A 87 -2.09 -4.70 -9.27
N MET A 88 -2.38 -5.26 -10.44
CA MET A 88 -1.58 -6.33 -11.03
C MET A 88 -0.17 -5.85 -11.40
N PHE A 89 -0.06 -4.69 -12.04
CA PHE A 89 1.22 -4.08 -12.36
C PHE A 89 2.06 -3.84 -11.10
N TYR A 90 1.46 -3.28 -10.06
CA TYR A 90 2.10 -3.04 -8.78
C TYR A 90 2.59 -4.35 -8.12
N PHE A 91 1.74 -5.38 -8.09
CA PHE A 91 2.10 -6.70 -7.54
C PHE A 91 3.28 -7.34 -8.29
N VAL A 92 3.23 -7.37 -9.63
CA VAL A 92 4.30 -7.94 -10.45
C VAL A 92 5.61 -7.17 -10.26
N ASN A 93 5.55 -5.84 -10.28
CA ASN A 93 6.72 -5.00 -10.04
C ASN A 93 7.35 -5.28 -8.67
N ALA A 94 6.52 -5.33 -7.62
CA ALA A 94 7.00 -5.61 -6.27
C ALA A 94 7.63 -7.01 -6.15
N CYS A 95 7.05 -8.03 -6.80
CA CYS A 95 7.63 -9.38 -6.85
C CYS A 95 8.99 -9.40 -7.55
N ILE A 96 9.13 -8.69 -8.68
CA ILE A 96 10.41 -8.57 -9.41
C ILE A 96 11.45 -7.87 -8.53
N CYS A 97 11.11 -6.74 -7.92
CA CYS A 97 12.01 -6.01 -7.03
C CYS A 97 12.46 -6.86 -5.84
N ALA A 98 11.53 -7.61 -5.23
CA ALA A 98 11.84 -8.52 -4.13
C ALA A 98 12.78 -9.65 -4.56
N PHE A 99 12.53 -10.25 -5.72
CA PHE A 99 13.38 -11.28 -6.28
C PHE A 99 14.80 -10.75 -6.55
N LEU A 100 14.93 -9.59 -7.20
CA LEU A 100 16.22 -8.95 -7.45
C LEU A 100 16.97 -8.66 -6.15
N PHE A 101 16.29 -8.16 -5.13
CA PHE A 101 16.87 -7.90 -3.81
C PHE A 101 17.39 -9.17 -3.14
N LEU A 102 16.63 -10.26 -3.20
CA LEU A 102 17.05 -11.56 -2.66
C LEU A 102 18.25 -12.16 -3.40
N GLN A 103 18.43 -11.85 -4.68
CA GLN A 103 19.56 -12.33 -5.50
C GLN A 103 20.88 -11.57 -5.24
N LEU A 104 20.84 -10.36 -4.67
CA LEU A 104 22.04 -9.53 -4.43
C LEU A 104 23.20 -10.29 -3.74
N PRO A 105 23.02 -10.97 -2.60
CA PRO A 105 24.13 -11.67 -1.94
C PRO A 105 24.66 -12.86 -2.76
N TRP A 106 23.80 -13.51 -3.55
CA TRP A 106 24.20 -14.62 -4.42
C TRP A 106 25.06 -14.12 -5.59
N THR A 107 24.64 -13.03 -6.23
CA THR A 107 25.39 -12.40 -7.33
C THR A 107 26.76 -11.91 -6.85
N MET A 108 26.83 -11.23 -5.70
CA MET A 108 28.11 -10.79 -5.12
C MET A 108 29.06 -11.97 -4.88
N ARG A 109 28.54 -13.09 -4.35
CA ARG A 109 29.34 -14.30 -4.15
C ARG A 109 29.85 -14.90 -5.46
N LEU A 110 29.00 -15.01 -6.49
CA LEU A 110 29.41 -15.52 -7.80
C LEU A 110 30.51 -14.66 -8.43
N VAL A 111 30.36 -13.32 -8.37
CA VAL A 111 31.37 -12.38 -8.87
C VAL A 111 32.71 -12.55 -8.14
N HIS A 112 32.68 -12.79 -6.83
CA HIS A 112 33.89 -13.06 -6.05
C HIS A 112 34.54 -14.41 -6.38
N LEU A 113 33.76 -15.45 -6.67
CA LEU A 113 34.26 -16.78 -7.03
C LEU A 113 35.00 -16.78 -8.38
N ILE A 114 34.60 -15.90 -9.31
CA ILE A 114 35.20 -15.77 -10.64
C ILE A 114 36.48 -14.92 -10.59
N LYS A 115 36.67 -14.11 -9.54
CA LYS A 115 37.82 -13.21 -9.41
C LYS A 115 39.03 -13.99 -8.85
N PRO A 116 40.21 -13.98 -9.51
CA PRO A 116 41.35 -14.84 -9.16
C PRO A 116 42.15 -14.39 -7.93
N HIS A 117 41.55 -13.67 -6.96
CA HIS A 117 42.26 -13.20 -5.78
C HIS A 117 41.94 -14.09 -4.58
N ASN A 118 42.97 -14.57 -3.86
CA ASN A 118 42.90 -15.41 -2.65
C ASN A 118 42.28 -14.69 -1.42
N THR A 119 41.32 -13.80 -1.61
CA THR A 119 40.57 -13.18 -0.53
C THR A 119 39.28 -13.95 -0.29
N SER A 120 39.01 -14.28 0.98
CA SER A 120 37.77 -14.92 1.40
C SER A 120 36.54 -14.20 0.82
N PRO A 121 35.52 -14.92 0.34
CA PRO A 121 34.32 -14.28 -0.21
C PRO A 121 33.70 -13.37 0.86
N PRO A 122 33.32 -12.11 0.54
CA PRO A 122 32.60 -11.29 1.50
C PRO A 122 31.25 -11.94 1.80
N MET A 123 31.02 -12.25 3.06
CA MET A 123 29.75 -12.77 3.56
C MET A 123 28.72 -11.62 3.62
N LEU A 124 28.12 -11.30 2.47
CA LEU A 124 26.96 -10.40 2.44
C LEU A 124 25.69 -11.19 2.75
N TYR A 125 24.93 -10.72 3.73
CA TYR A 125 23.55 -11.13 3.99
C TYR A 125 22.61 -10.25 3.17
N THR A 126 21.43 -10.76 2.75
CA THR A 126 20.42 -9.90 2.09
C THR A 126 20.03 -8.72 2.96
N VAL A 127 19.96 -8.93 4.28
CA VAL A 127 19.87 -7.84 5.23
C VAL A 127 21.00 -8.00 6.24
N PRO A 128 22.01 -7.11 6.22
CA PRO A 128 23.11 -7.21 7.17
C PRO A 128 22.60 -6.75 8.54
N ALA A 129 22.55 -7.68 9.50
CA ALA A 129 21.89 -7.51 10.80
C ALA A 129 22.60 -8.36 11.89
N TYR A 130 22.35 -8.11 13.18
CA TYR A 130 22.95 -8.89 14.27
C TYR A 130 22.04 -10.07 14.66
N TYR A 131 22.43 -11.29 14.30
CA TYR A 131 21.56 -12.48 14.38
C TYR A 131 21.63 -13.25 15.71
N PHE A 132 22.42 -12.80 16.70
CA PHE A 132 22.54 -13.43 18.03
C PHE A 132 22.90 -14.94 18.00
N VAL A 133 23.70 -15.38 17.02
CA VAL A 133 24.20 -16.77 16.90
C VAL A 133 25.72 -16.76 17.08
N GLU A 134 26.26 -17.74 17.83
CA GLU A 134 27.71 -17.87 18.10
C GLU A 134 28.56 -18.11 16.85
N ASP A 135 28.01 -18.83 15.86
CA ASP A 135 28.67 -19.14 14.59
C ASP A 135 27.71 -18.88 13.42
N ASP A 136 27.64 -17.64 12.98
CA ASP A 136 26.76 -17.17 11.92
C ASP A 136 27.09 -17.80 10.56
N LEU A 137 28.36 -18.17 10.34
CA LEU A 137 28.86 -18.84 9.15
C LEU A 137 28.25 -20.23 8.97
N LYS A 138 28.12 -21.01 10.05
CA LYS A 138 27.54 -22.36 10.01
C LYS A 138 26.05 -22.34 9.64
N TYR A 139 25.33 -21.30 10.03
CA TYR A 139 23.89 -21.17 9.80
C TYR A 139 23.53 -20.22 8.65
N TYR A 140 24.51 -19.72 7.91
CA TYR A 140 24.34 -18.71 6.87
C TYR A 140 23.17 -19.00 5.91
N TYR A 141 23.14 -20.18 5.29
CA TYR A 141 22.09 -20.54 4.32
C TYR A 141 20.70 -20.64 4.96
N TYR A 142 20.64 -21.12 6.21
CA TYR A 142 19.38 -21.21 6.95
C TYR A 142 18.84 -19.83 7.30
N ILE A 143 19.70 -18.94 7.81
CA ILE A 143 19.36 -17.55 8.12
C ILE A 143 18.90 -16.83 6.85
N GLN A 144 19.62 -17.02 5.74
CA GLN A 144 19.33 -16.40 4.46
C GLN A 144 17.98 -16.85 3.87
N ILE A 145 17.63 -18.13 3.94
CA ILE A 145 16.33 -18.65 3.50
C ILE A 145 15.20 -18.16 4.42
N TYR A 146 15.39 -18.24 5.74
CA TYR A 146 14.40 -17.78 6.71
C TYR A 146 14.08 -16.29 6.53
N LEU A 147 15.11 -15.46 6.38
CA LEU A 147 14.98 -14.03 6.15
C LEU A 147 14.28 -13.74 4.81
N GLY A 148 14.62 -14.49 3.76
CA GLY A 148 13.96 -14.38 2.46
C GLY A 148 12.47 -14.69 2.52
N LEU A 149 12.08 -15.77 3.20
CA LEU A 149 10.68 -16.12 3.44
C LEU A 149 9.96 -15.05 4.28
N ALA A 150 10.61 -14.54 5.33
CA ALA A 150 10.05 -13.48 6.16
C ALA A 150 9.77 -12.20 5.35
N ILE A 151 10.73 -11.75 4.54
CA ILE A 151 10.56 -10.60 3.63
C ILE A 151 9.41 -10.85 2.65
N TYR A 152 9.34 -12.04 2.06
CA TYR A 152 8.28 -12.39 1.11
C TYR A 152 6.89 -12.32 1.74
N VAL A 153 6.71 -12.92 2.92
CA VAL A 153 5.42 -12.89 3.64
C VAL A 153 5.01 -11.46 3.98
N VAL A 154 5.95 -10.66 4.48
CA VAL A 154 5.70 -9.24 4.79
C VAL A 154 5.26 -8.51 3.52
N LEU A 155 6.00 -8.65 2.42
CA LEU A 155 5.67 -8.00 1.14
C LEU A 155 4.27 -8.35 0.63
N ILE A 156 3.87 -9.62 0.67
CA ILE A 156 2.53 -10.04 0.22
C ILE A 156 1.43 -9.32 1.01
N VAL A 157 1.57 -9.21 2.33
CA VAL A 157 0.60 -8.53 3.19
C VAL A 157 0.53 -7.04 2.85
N PHE A 158 1.69 -6.40 2.66
CA PHE A 158 1.75 -4.97 2.30
C PHE A 158 1.16 -4.68 0.93
N ILE A 159 1.49 -5.50 -0.07
CA ILE A 159 0.94 -5.38 -1.42
C ILE A 159 -0.58 -5.58 -1.39
N SER A 160 -1.07 -6.52 -0.58
CA SER A 160 -2.52 -6.74 -0.42
C SER A 160 -3.22 -5.49 0.13
N CYS A 161 -2.62 -4.83 1.13
CA CYS A 161 -3.14 -3.56 1.64
C CYS A 161 -3.13 -2.45 0.56
N ASP A 162 -2.05 -2.32 -0.21
CA ASP A 162 -1.97 -1.28 -1.25
C ASP A 162 -2.96 -1.50 -2.38
N THR A 163 -3.03 -2.73 -2.88
CA THR A 163 -3.95 -3.08 -3.96
C THR A 163 -5.41 -2.93 -3.54
N CYS A 164 -5.77 -3.31 -2.30
CA CYS A 164 -7.10 -3.06 -1.76
C CYS A 164 -7.45 -1.56 -1.75
N TYR A 165 -6.52 -0.72 -1.29
CA TYR A 165 -6.70 0.73 -1.30
C TYR A 165 -6.84 1.29 -2.72
N MET A 166 -6.01 0.84 -3.67
CA MET A 166 -6.10 1.25 -5.09
C MET A 166 -7.47 0.91 -5.69
N VAL A 167 -8.00 -0.29 -5.42
CA VAL A 167 -9.32 -0.71 -5.91
C VAL A 167 -10.43 0.16 -5.31
N LEU A 168 -10.38 0.43 -3.99
CA LEU A 168 -11.33 1.33 -3.32
C LEU A 168 -11.34 2.74 -3.92
N VAL A 169 -10.16 3.31 -4.18
CA VAL A 169 -10.02 4.63 -4.81
C VAL A 169 -10.61 4.62 -6.22
N GLN A 170 -10.32 3.59 -7.02
CA GLN A 170 -10.85 3.49 -8.38
C GLN A 170 -12.38 3.30 -8.39
N HIS A 171 -12.93 2.54 -7.45
CA HIS A 171 -14.37 2.42 -7.25
C HIS A 171 -15.01 3.79 -6.96
N ALA A 172 -14.43 4.55 -6.02
CA ALA A 172 -14.90 5.90 -5.70
C ALA A 172 -14.81 6.87 -6.90
N CYS A 173 -13.74 6.82 -7.68
CA CYS A 173 -13.61 7.59 -8.93
C CYS A 173 -14.67 7.19 -9.97
N GLY A 174 -14.99 5.90 -10.07
CA GLY A 174 -16.07 5.39 -10.91
C GLY A 174 -17.43 5.97 -10.52
N LEU A 175 -17.78 5.91 -9.23
CA LEU A 175 -19.03 6.47 -8.71
C LEU A 175 -19.13 7.97 -8.95
N LEU A 176 -18.05 8.73 -8.72
CA LEU A 176 -18.02 10.17 -8.99
C LEU A 176 -18.24 10.47 -10.48
N THR A 177 -17.65 9.66 -11.37
CA THR A 177 -17.86 9.81 -12.82
C THR A 177 -19.30 9.50 -13.22
N VAL A 178 -19.92 8.47 -12.63
CA VAL A 178 -21.34 8.17 -12.82
C VAL A 178 -22.24 9.31 -12.32
N ALA A 179 -21.93 9.90 -11.17
CA ALA A 179 -22.66 11.05 -10.66
C ALA A 179 -22.56 12.26 -11.61
N GLY A 180 -21.37 12.53 -12.15
CA GLY A 180 -21.17 13.56 -13.17
C GLY A 180 -21.92 13.28 -14.48
N TYR A 181 -21.97 12.02 -14.92
CA TYR A 181 -22.75 11.59 -16.08
C TYR A 181 -24.25 11.87 -15.89
N ARG A 182 -24.82 11.46 -14.74
CA ARG A 182 -26.22 11.72 -14.39
C ARG A 182 -26.53 13.22 -14.35
N PHE A 183 -25.65 14.02 -13.77
CA PHE A 183 -25.81 15.47 -13.70
C PHE A 183 -25.84 16.12 -15.09
N LYS A 184 -24.90 15.75 -15.97
CA LYS A 184 -24.85 16.26 -17.35
C LYS A 184 -26.11 15.90 -18.14
N ASN A 185 -26.57 14.65 -18.02
CA ASN A 185 -27.80 14.22 -18.70
C ASN A 185 -29.03 14.97 -18.18
N ALA A 186 -29.13 15.17 -16.86
CA ALA A 186 -30.22 15.94 -16.27
C ALA A 186 -30.23 17.37 -16.80
N ILE A 187 -29.08 18.08 -16.82
CA ILE A 187 -28.99 19.45 -17.39
C ILE A 187 -29.42 19.49 -18.85
N ASN A 188 -28.97 18.53 -19.66
CA ASN A 188 -29.37 18.47 -21.06
C ASN A 188 -30.89 18.29 -21.16
N GLU A 189 -31.48 17.38 -20.38
CA GLU A 189 -32.94 17.21 -20.32
C GLU A 189 -33.66 18.49 -19.86
N PHE A 190 -33.13 19.22 -18.87
CA PHE A 190 -33.65 20.54 -18.44
C PHE A 190 -33.60 21.58 -19.56
N SER A 191 -32.53 21.60 -20.36
CA SER A 191 -32.40 22.54 -21.47
C SER A 191 -33.39 22.27 -22.61
N PHE A 192 -33.85 21.02 -22.75
CA PHE A 192 -34.84 20.61 -23.75
C PHE A 192 -36.29 20.62 -23.25
N ASN A 193 -36.55 20.46 -21.94
CA ASN A 193 -37.91 20.44 -21.36
C ASN A 193 -38.18 21.63 -20.43
N THR A 194 -38.88 22.65 -20.93
CA THR A 194 -39.19 23.92 -20.23
C THR A 194 -40.22 23.82 -19.08
N LYS A 195 -40.59 22.61 -18.62
CA LYS A 195 -41.53 22.41 -17.50
C LYS A 195 -41.09 21.26 -16.60
N ILE A 196 -40.21 21.52 -15.64
CA ILE A 196 -39.94 20.60 -14.52
C ILE A 196 -40.27 21.31 -13.20
N SER A 197 -40.99 20.61 -12.32
CA SER A 197 -41.35 21.08 -10.98
C SER A 197 -40.09 21.40 -10.15
N GLU A 198 -40.06 22.58 -9.52
CA GLU A 198 -38.99 23.04 -8.61
C GLU A 198 -38.58 21.97 -7.57
N LYS A 199 -39.52 21.10 -7.18
CA LYS A 199 -39.27 20.00 -6.24
C LYS A 199 -38.19 19.02 -6.73
N LYS A 200 -38.22 18.66 -8.03
CA LYS A 200 -37.26 17.72 -8.63
C LYS A 200 -35.86 18.32 -8.77
N VAL A 201 -35.80 19.63 -9.05
CA VAL A 201 -34.54 20.40 -9.09
C VAL A 201 -33.92 20.47 -7.71
N LYS A 202 -34.73 20.76 -6.69
CA LYS A 202 -34.29 20.86 -5.30
C LYS A 202 -33.78 19.51 -4.75
N GLU A 203 -34.50 18.42 -5.00
CA GLU A 203 -34.07 17.07 -4.60
C GLU A 203 -32.74 16.67 -5.29
N THR A 204 -32.55 17.04 -6.56
CA THR A 204 -31.32 16.75 -7.30
C THR A 204 -30.15 17.61 -6.79
N TYR A 205 -30.39 18.89 -6.53
CA TYR A 205 -29.41 19.80 -5.94
C TYR A 205 -28.96 19.32 -4.56
N ASP A 206 -29.90 18.89 -3.71
CA ASP A 206 -29.59 18.41 -2.36
C ASP A 206 -28.77 17.12 -2.39
N ARG A 207 -29.03 16.21 -3.33
CA ARG A 207 -28.22 14.99 -3.51
C ARG A 207 -26.81 15.29 -3.99
N VAL A 208 -26.65 16.23 -4.92
CA VAL A 208 -25.32 16.66 -5.41
C VAL A 208 -24.55 17.37 -4.30
N ARG A 209 -25.20 18.28 -3.57
CA ARG A 209 -24.61 18.95 -2.41
C ARG A 209 -24.15 17.95 -1.35
N PHE A 210 -24.97 16.93 -1.07
CA PHE A 210 -24.61 15.88 -0.10
C PHE A 210 -23.39 15.07 -0.56
N SER A 211 -23.31 14.71 -1.85
CA SER A 211 -22.17 13.98 -2.41
C SER A 211 -20.88 14.81 -2.39
N ILE A 212 -20.96 16.10 -2.71
CA ILE A 212 -19.81 17.03 -2.65
C ILE A 212 -19.34 17.20 -1.20
N GLN A 213 -20.27 17.35 -0.25
CA GLN A 213 -19.95 17.43 1.18
C GLN A 213 -19.38 16.11 1.72
N GLY A 214 -19.76 14.96 1.16
CA GLY A 214 -19.17 13.66 1.47
C GLY A 214 -17.71 13.58 1.02
N HIS A 215 -17.43 13.94 -0.23
CA HIS A 215 -16.05 14.00 -0.76
C HIS A 215 -15.18 14.99 0.00
N GLN A 216 -15.69 16.19 0.29
CA GLN A 216 -14.95 17.20 1.07
C GLN A 216 -14.65 16.72 2.50
N ARG A 217 -15.60 16.03 3.15
CA ARG A 217 -15.37 15.44 4.47
C ARG A 217 -14.35 14.31 4.43
N ALA A 218 -14.41 13.43 3.44
CA ALA A 218 -13.43 12.36 3.27
C ALA A 218 -12.01 12.92 3.06
N ILE A 219 -11.86 13.93 2.20
CA ILE A 219 -10.57 14.61 1.95
C ILE A 219 -10.07 15.31 3.22
N MET A 220 -10.94 16.02 3.95
CA MET A 220 -10.60 16.65 5.22
C MET A 220 -10.19 15.63 6.30
N SER A 221 -10.86 14.48 6.39
CA SER A 221 -10.48 13.43 7.34
C SER A 221 -9.11 12.83 7.01
N VAL A 222 -8.80 12.63 5.72
CA VAL A 222 -7.47 12.18 5.27
C VAL A 222 -6.41 13.23 5.61
N LEU A 223 -6.66 14.51 5.32
CA LEU A 223 -5.74 15.60 5.66
C LEU A 223 -5.54 15.75 7.18
N ALA A 224 -6.59 15.59 7.98
CA ALA A 224 -6.50 15.64 9.44
C ALA A 224 -5.68 14.47 10.01
N SER A 225 -5.81 13.26 9.45
CA SER A 225 -4.98 12.12 9.84
C SER A 225 -3.50 12.34 9.50
N VAL A 226 -3.21 12.98 8.36
CA VAL A 226 -1.84 13.37 7.97
C VAL A 226 -1.29 14.47 8.89
N SER A 227 -2.11 15.47 9.26
CA SER A 227 -1.68 16.55 10.16
C SER A 227 -1.48 16.10 11.61
N ASN A 228 -2.28 15.14 12.09
CA ASN A 228 -2.08 14.55 13.43
C ASN A 228 -0.80 13.71 13.49
N CYS A 229 -0.44 13.02 12.40
CA CYS A 229 0.88 12.37 12.30
C CYS A 229 2.04 13.37 12.32
N TYR A 230 1.84 14.60 11.85
CA TYR A 230 2.87 15.65 11.87
C TYR A 230 3.01 16.30 13.25
N ASN A 231 1.90 16.54 13.96
CA ASN A 231 1.90 17.17 15.28
C ASN A 231 2.36 16.23 16.42
N GLN A 232 2.23 14.91 16.25
CA GLN A 232 2.81 13.94 17.19
C GLN A 232 4.33 13.77 17.03
N GLY A 233 4.95 14.42 16.04
CA GLY A 233 6.41 14.48 15.87
C GLY A 233 7.08 15.73 16.47
N GLN A 234 6.34 16.60 17.17
CA GLN A 234 6.87 17.83 17.81
C GLN A 234 6.70 17.86 19.35
N LEU A 235 6.40 16.72 19.98
CA LEU A 235 6.45 16.51 21.43
C LEU A 235 7.58 15.54 21.76
#